data_AF-A0A6G3YUG8-F1
#
_entry.id   AF-A0A6G3YUG8-F1
#
_cell.length_a   1.000
_cell.length_b   1.000
_cell.length_c   1.000
_cell.angle_alpha   90.00
_cell.angle_beta   90.00
_cell.angle_gamma   90.00
#
_symmetry.space_group_name_H-M   'P 1'
#
loop_
_entity.id
_entity.type
_entity.pdbx_description
1 polymer ?
#
loop_
_entity_poly.entity_id
_entity_poly.type
_entity_poly.pdbx_seq_one_letter_code
_entity_poly.pdbx_strand_id
1 'polypeptide(L)'
;MAFPRLGRYWLCFVLSLFLVTGCHHFWNPSYSSLAETKPPVMNLALLPEQSLVPLIQPGPWSDITGLIGYGDRLWFANSVAFTNHNSADIYSYAPDTGQTYYEQHLFSQSVGQPLVAGGLLYWPFEDPRFSADLGEYMVTNGTDWQWHILPTGEAFHIHTMMEHAGVLFAGTGAWAGRLQRSQDNGKTWEVVYEHPTPNQQVSRITELAVLNEQLYMGVTALQEDGIKLLRWQSEKARPVANWPKGKRVSDLTPYDGWLYGVNLNPDDSIVVWRTQDDQVERIAALEGYRIRALAAGPDALWAISVHEGGGFLWQSPDGVTWTVAHQFEGMRPSDVAIYRGDVYVGARGADDQGVLLGPETSGGTVSPLSQQPLPLQTAQLSPQELQSQLQQLDQVIAMGGSYANGNSQATLASALTPLALSGMAEVGEALSQRLDRSPPQATATLFDDVVSEPAKDVLQWYLLWAIGLNGHGQVPVELLSAPWTTPSNSREKYWQPAPAVAWAVAQMGQADDETIAALINRLSFAADPLWLKGDIVGALSRLTGEKFGYDEGAWQTWWTQRAIAATRTASSMNEPVVLKNWFDGQKASVEIAANADSLGPDYRAP
;
A
#
# COMPACT_ATOMS: atom_id res chain seq x y z
N MET A 1 66.44 2.04 13.34
CA MET A 1 67.05 3.27 12.77
C MET A 1 66.50 3.40 11.35
N ALA A 2 65.76 4.41 10.90
CA ALA A 2 65.22 5.61 11.51
C ALA A 2 63.90 5.97 10.77
N PHE A 3 62.92 6.46 11.53
CA PHE A 3 61.69 7.18 11.10
C PHE A 3 62.03 8.56 10.47
N PRO A 4 61.07 9.46 10.15
CA PRO A 4 59.69 9.38 9.62
C PRO A 4 59.44 10.37 8.46
N ARG A 5 58.22 10.41 7.85
CA ARG A 5 57.64 11.69 7.37
C ARG A 5 56.14 11.79 7.67
N LEU A 6 55.87 12.53 8.74
CA LEU A 6 54.65 13.28 9.04
C LEU A 6 54.90 14.75 8.66
N GLY A 7 53.86 15.46 8.19
CA GLY A 7 53.80 16.92 7.99
C GLY A 7 52.97 17.27 6.73
N ARG A 8 51.67 17.65 6.76
CA ARG A 8 51.02 18.86 7.35
C ARG A 8 51.77 20.14 6.93
N TYR A 9 51.21 21.22 6.35
CA TYR A 9 49.84 21.74 6.20
C TYR A 9 49.91 23.09 5.41
N TRP A 10 48.80 23.51 4.75
CA TRP A 10 48.41 24.90 4.35
C TRP A 10 49.05 25.50 3.07
N LEU A 11 48.39 26.22 2.15
CA LEU A 11 47.08 26.90 2.07
C LEU A 11 46.79 27.23 0.58
N CYS A 12 45.58 26.98 0.07
CA CYS A 12 44.78 27.96 -0.67
C CYS A 12 43.43 27.36 -1.11
N PHE A 13 42.40 28.07 -0.66
CA PHE A 13 40.98 27.93 -0.87
C PHE A 13 40.56 28.26 -2.32
N VAL A 14 39.36 27.80 -2.67
CA VAL A 14 38.49 28.18 -3.81
C VAL A 14 38.58 27.31 -5.07
N LEU A 15 37.39 26.82 -5.49
CA LEU A 15 37.00 26.06 -6.68
C LEU A 15 37.11 24.54 -6.64
N SER A 16 36.12 23.91 -5.99
CA SER A 16 35.56 22.61 -6.40
C SER A 16 34.11 22.52 -5.93
N LEU A 17 33.25 23.29 -6.61
CA LEU A 17 31.81 23.05 -6.69
C LEU A 17 31.58 22.40 -8.07
N PHE A 18 30.62 21.50 -8.19
CA PHE A 18 30.31 20.59 -9.32
C PHE A 18 30.98 19.22 -9.25
N LEU A 19 30.31 18.28 -8.58
CA LEU A 19 30.07 16.88 -9.02
C LEU A 19 29.50 16.03 -7.87
N VAL A 20 28.31 16.38 -7.36
CA VAL A 20 27.44 15.44 -6.62
C VAL A 20 25.99 15.85 -6.90
N THR A 21 25.48 15.47 -8.07
CA THR A 21 24.06 15.53 -8.41
C THR A 21 23.76 14.29 -9.22
N GLY A 22 23.47 13.19 -8.53
CA GLY A 22 23.28 11.87 -9.14
C GLY A 22 22.25 11.05 -8.39
N CYS A 23 21.12 11.64 -8.03
CA CYS A 23 19.90 10.94 -7.57
C CYS A 23 18.65 11.86 -7.54
N HIS A 24 18.73 13.01 -8.22
CA HIS A 24 17.69 14.04 -8.18
C HIS A 24 16.85 13.97 -9.46
N HIS A 25 15.52 13.82 -9.30
CA HIS A 25 14.47 13.72 -10.34
C HIS A 25 14.14 12.31 -10.89
N PHE A 26 13.96 11.32 -10.01
CA PHE A 26 13.50 9.98 -10.42
C PHE A 26 11.97 9.77 -10.34
N TRP A 27 11.20 10.79 -9.92
CA TRP A 27 9.75 10.81 -10.00
C TRP A 27 9.31 12.19 -10.49
N ASN A 28 8.65 12.22 -11.65
CA ASN A 28 8.21 13.39 -12.41
C ASN A 28 9.31 14.42 -12.77
N PRO A 29 9.68 14.59 -14.06
CA PRO A 29 9.87 15.95 -14.50
C PRO A 29 8.52 16.64 -14.25
N SER A 30 8.55 17.68 -13.42
CA SER A 30 7.49 18.68 -13.26
C SER A 30 6.39 18.58 -14.32
N TYR A 31 5.17 18.22 -13.93
CA TYR A 31 3.94 18.34 -14.72
C TYR A 31 3.62 19.79 -15.17
N SER A 32 4.57 20.71 -15.01
CA SER A 32 4.51 22.11 -15.34
C SER A 32 5.72 22.45 -16.20
N SER A 33 5.50 22.61 -17.53
CA SER A 33 6.16 23.61 -18.40
C SER A 33 6.37 23.23 -19.87
N LEU A 34 5.79 22.15 -20.39
CA LEU A 34 5.51 22.13 -21.84
C LEU A 34 4.16 22.80 -22.03
N ALA A 35 4.20 24.05 -22.53
CA ALA A 35 3.02 24.71 -23.06
C ALA A 35 2.51 23.86 -24.23
N GLU A 36 1.58 22.96 -23.94
CA GLU A 36 0.99 22.08 -24.94
C GLU A 36 -0.01 22.89 -25.76
N THR A 37 0.29 23.06 -27.04
CA THR A 37 -0.74 23.45 -28.01
C THR A 37 -1.81 22.37 -28.01
N LYS A 38 -3.00 22.69 -27.47
CA LYS A 38 -4.22 21.88 -27.56
C LYS A 38 -4.26 21.22 -28.94
N PRO A 39 -4.18 19.87 -29.07
CA PRO A 39 -4.34 19.25 -30.38
C PRO A 39 -5.68 19.73 -30.94
N PRO A 40 -5.75 20.08 -32.24
CA PRO A 40 -7.00 20.53 -32.82
C PRO A 40 -8.04 19.44 -32.55
N VAL A 41 -9.10 19.81 -31.84
CA VAL A 41 -10.30 18.98 -31.70
C VAL A 41 -10.88 18.91 -33.12
N MET A 42 -10.37 17.98 -33.93
CA MET A 42 -11.07 17.59 -35.15
C MET A 42 -12.45 17.13 -34.70
N ASN A 43 -13.48 17.42 -35.49
CA ASN A 43 -14.86 17.02 -35.22
C ASN A 43 -14.94 15.49 -35.04
N LEU A 44 -14.70 15.01 -33.83
CA LEU A 44 -14.83 13.61 -33.45
C LEU A 44 -16.34 13.38 -33.28
N ALA A 45 -16.88 12.50 -34.10
CA ALA A 45 -18.26 12.08 -33.95
C ALA A 45 -18.39 11.30 -32.63
N LEU A 46 -19.10 11.89 -31.66
CA LEU A 46 -19.47 11.20 -30.42
C LEU A 46 -20.49 10.10 -30.75
N LEU A 47 -20.27 8.90 -30.24
CA LEU A 47 -21.29 7.84 -30.21
C LEU A 47 -22.39 8.23 -29.19
N PRO A 48 -23.59 7.62 -29.23
CA PRO A 48 -24.55 7.75 -28.15
C PRO A 48 -23.85 7.39 -26.82
N GLU A 49 -23.74 8.40 -25.97
CA GLU A 49 -22.89 8.44 -24.78
C GLU A 49 -23.25 7.29 -23.84
N GLN A 50 -22.29 6.43 -23.48
CA GLN A 50 -22.36 5.80 -22.18
C GLN A 50 -22.03 6.91 -21.19
N SER A 51 -23.07 7.60 -20.72
CA SER A 51 -22.90 8.77 -19.84
C SER A 51 -22.29 8.31 -18.53
N LEU A 52 -21.01 8.62 -18.35
CA LEU A 52 -20.31 8.40 -17.09
C LEU A 52 -20.66 9.56 -16.16
N VAL A 53 -21.21 9.23 -15.00
CA VAL A 53 -21.51 10.19 -13.95
C VAL A 53 -20.57 9.97 -12.76
N PRO A 54 -20.25 11.02 -11.98
CA PRO A 54 -19.61 10.86 -10.69
C PRO A 54 -20.49 9.99 -9.78
N LEU A 55 -19.94 8.86 -9.34
CA LEU A 55 -20.63 7.96 -8.41
C LEU A 55 -20.28 8.34 -6.97
N ILE A 56 -19.00 8.55 -6.69
CA ILE A 56 -18.47 8.80 -5.34
C ILE A 56 -17.20 9.66 -5.38
N GLN A 57 -16.94 10.35 -4.27
CA GLN A 57 -15.68 11.07 -3.99
C GLN A 57 -15.19 10.68 -2.59
N PRO A 58 -14.47 9.57 -2.45
CA PRO A 58 -14.04 9.05 -1.16
C PRO A 58 -12.74 9.69 -0.68
N GLY A 59 -12.55 9.66 0.64
CA GLY A 59 -11.31 10.02 1.30
C GLY A 59 -10.87 11.46 1.04
N PRO A 60 -9.64 11.81 1.43
CA PRO A 60 -9.09 13.13 1.17
C PRO A 60 -8.06 13.13 0.04
N TRP A 61 -7.78 11.97 -0.58
CA TRP A 61 -6.70 11.85 -1.55
C TRP A 61 -7.15 12.18 -2.96
N SER A 62 -6.20 12.58 -3.80
CA SER A 62 -6.51 13.25 -5.06
C SER A 62 -6.91 12.34 -6.20
N ASP A 63 -6.61 11.04 -6.15
CA ASP A 63 -6.76 10.14 -7.27
C ASP A 63 -7.47 8.85 -6.85
N ILE A 64 -8.16 8.24 -7.81
CA ILE A 64 -8.64 6.87 -7.73
C ILE A 64 -7.89 6.03 -8.77
N THR A 65 -7.29 4.93 -8.31
CA THR A 65 -6.42 4.04 -9.09
C THR A 65 -6.59 2.58 -8.64
N GLY A 66 -6.08 1.63 -9.42
CA GLY A 66 -6.11 0.21 -9.07
C GLY A 66 -7.53 -0.34 -9.07
N LEU A 67 -8.34 0.03 -10.07
CA LEU A 67 -9.72 -0.43 -10.17
C LEU A 67 -9.75 -1.93 -10.48
N ILE A 68 -10.49 -2.70 -9.69
CA ILE A 68 -10.63 -4.14 -9.90
C ILE A 68 -11.97 -4.68 -9.39
N GLY A 69 -12.60 -5.51 -10.20
CA GLY A 69 -13.81 -6.24 -9.80
C GLY A 69 -13.47 -7.40 -8.85
N TYR A 70 -14.14 -7.47 -7.71
CA TYR A 70 -14.03 -8.62 -6.81
C TYR A 70 -15.35 -8.87 -6.06
N GLY A 71 -15.96 -10.00 -6.39
CA GLY A 71 -17.24 -10.43 -5.82
C GLY A 71 -18.40 -9.65 -6.37
N ASP A 72 -19.13 -8.97 -5.49
CA ASP A 72 -20.25 -8.13 -5.86
C ASP A 72 -19.88 -6.65 -5.97
N ARG A 73 -18.60 -6.32 -5.81
CA ARG A 73 -18.12 -4.94 -5.65
C ARG A 73 -16.97 -4.62 -6.61
N LEU A 74 -16.88 -3.35 -6.97
CA LEU A 74 -15.72 -2.75 -7.58
C LEU A 74 -14.84 -2.20 -6.47
N TRP A 75 -13.57 -2.56 -6.46
CA TRP A 75 -12.59 -2.11 -5.49
C TRP A 75 -11.59 -1.18 -6.13
N PHE A 76 -11.03 -0.26 -5.34
CA PHE A 76 -10.07 0.72 -5.82
C PHE A 76 -9.31 1.36 -4.65
N ALA A 77 -8.17 1.96 -4.95
CA ALA A 77 -7.42 2.79 -4.03
C ALA A 77 -7.77 4.27 -4.25
N ASN A 78 -8.09 4.99 -3.17
CA ASN A 78 -7.98 6.44 -3.14
C ASN A 78 -6.57 6.80 -2.64
N SER A 79 -5.78 7.47 -3.45
CA SER A 79 -4.39 7.80 -3.13
C SER A 79 -4.01 9.14 -3.75
N VAL A 80 -2.85 9.69 -3.40
CA VAL A 80 -2.37 10.95 -4.01
C VAL A 80 -1.76 10.76 -5.40
N ALA A 81 -1.59 9.51 -5.83
CA ALA A 81 -0.97 9.00 -7.05
C ALA A 81 0.17 9.85 -7.68
N PHE A 82 1.31 9.21 -7.99
CA PHE A 82 2.42 9.85 -8.70
C PHE A 82 3.16 11.00 -7.97
N THR A 83 2.87 11.22 -6.69
CA THR A 83 3.62 12.13 -5.80
C THR A 83 4.23 11.31 -4.68
N ASN A 84 5.54 11.47 -4.40
CA ASN A 84 6.18 10.86 -3.22
C ASN A 84 5.37 11.28 -1.99
N HIS A 85 4.52 10.41 -1.45
CA HIS A 85 3.62 10.71 -0.32
C HIS A 85 3.05 9.37 0.16
N ASN A 86 2.77 9.17 1.44
CA ASN A 86 2.75 7.80 1.98
C ASN A 86 1.39 7.20 2.34
N SER A 87 0.27 7.63 1.77
CA SER A 87 -1.04 7.11 2.16
C SER A 87 -1.93 6.77 0.99
N ALA A 88 -2.53 5.59 1.08
CA ALA A 88 -3.59 5.12 0.21
C ALA A 88 -4.64 4.41 1.05
N ASP A 89 -5.90 4.59 0.69
CA ASP A 89 -7.04 3.92 1.32
C ASP A 89 -7.75 3.05 0.28
N ILE A 90 -8.03 1.80 0.64
CA ILE A 90 -8.86 0.92 -0.17
C ILE A 90 -10.32 1.16 0.17
N TYR A 91 -11.10 1.33 -0.88
CA TYR A 91 -12.55 1.40 -0.83
C TYR A 91 -13.15 0.33 -1.75
N SER A 92 -14.40 0.01 -1.49
CA SER A 92 -15.22 -0.76 -2.42
C SER A 92 -16.56 -0.06 -2.68
N TYR A 93 -17.06 -0.20 -3.90
CA TYR A 93 -18.34 0.32 -4.37
C TYR A 93 -19.20 -0.85 -4.84
N ALA A 94 -20.44 -0.92 -4.34
CA ALA A 94 -21.43 -1.92 -4.74
C ALA A 94 -22.35 -1.32 -5.82
N PRO A 95 -22.18 -1.67 -7.11
CA PRO A 95 -22.97 -1.05 -8.19
C PRO A 95 -24.48 -1.23 -8.02
N ASP A 96 -24.90 -2.38 -7.50
CA ASP A 96 -26.33 -2.72 -7.34
C ASP A 96 -27.05 -1.82 -6.31
N THR A 97 -26.33 -1.31 -5.31
CA THR A 97 -26.92 -0.51 -4.21
C THR A 97 -26.43 0.93 -4.19
N GLY A 98 -25.39 1.26 -4.96
CA GLY A 98 -24.68 2.53 -4.90
C GLY A 98 -23.91 2.74 -3.59
N GLN A 99 -23.81 1.73 -2.73
CA GLN A 99 -23.14 1.86 -1.43
C GLN A 99 -21.62 1.79 -1.58
N THR A 100 -20.95 2.54 -0.71
CA THR A 100 -19.48 2.61 -0.66
C THR A 100 -19.00 2.26 0.72
N TYR A 101 -17.88 1.55 0.78
CA TYR A 101 -17.29 1.06 2.00
C TYR A 101 -15.83 1.49 2.05
N TYR A 102 -15.43 2.07 3.18
CA TYR A 102 -14.01 2.12 3.56
C TYR A 102 -13.58 0.71 3.94
N GLU A 103 -12.49 0.21 3.38
CA GLU A 103 -12.09 -1.18 3.58
C GLU A 103 -10.81 -1.31 4.38
N GLN A 104 -9.75 -0.63 3.97
CA GLN A 104 -8.44 -0.81 4.58
C GLN A 104 -7.52 0.37 4.29
N HIS A 105 -6.80 0.85 5.30
CA HIS A 105 -5.66 1.74 5.09
C HIS A 105 -4.44 0.95 4.62
N LEU A 106 -3.73 1.46 3.62
CA LEU A 106 -2.45 0.93 3.17
C LEU A 106 -1.32 1.83 3.62
N PHE A 107 -0.30 1.23 4.21
CA PHE A 107 0.96 1.91 4.56
C PHE A 107 1.88 2.02 3.33
N SER A 108 1.30 2.53 2.25
CA SER A 108 1.91 2.70 0.94
C SER A 108 1.40 3.98 0.31
N GLN A 109 2.21 4.60 -0.54
CA GLN A 109 1.81 5.75 -1.35
C GLN A 109 0.60 5.50 -2.23
N SER A 110 0.57 4.32 -2.84
CA SER A 110 -0.47 3.88 -3.74
C SER A 110 -0.38 2.36 -3.89
N VAL A 111 -1.09 1.83 -4.88
CA VAL A 111 -1.09 0.41 -5.21
C VAL A 111 -0.49 0.22 -6.60
N GLY A 112 0.24 -0.88 -6.77
CA GLY A 112 0.46 -1.41 -8.11
C GLY A 112 -0.83 -1.98 -8.70
N GLN A 113 -0.76 -2.61 -9.87
CA GLN A 113 -1.90 -3.29 -10.46
C GLN A 113 -2.35 -4.46 -9.57
N PRO A 114 -3.58 -4.40 -9.00
CA PRO A 114 -4.09 -5.45 -8.14
C PRO A 114 -4.46 -6.70 -8.95
N LEU A 115 -4.62 -7.82 -8.25
CA LEU A 115 -4.89 -9.12 -8.85
C LEU A 115 -5.99 -9.85 -8.08
N VAL A 116 -6.91 -10.49 -8.79
CA VAL A 116 -7.76 -11.55 -8.23
C VAL A 116 -7.20 -12.91 -8.63
N ALA A 117 -6.81 -13.73 -7.67
CA ALA A 117 -6.26 -15.07 -7.91
C ALA A 117 -6.64 -16.05 -6.80
N GLY A 118 -7.04 -17.27 -7.17
CA GLY A 118 -7.43 -18.29 -6.19
C GLY A 118 -8.58 -17.88 -5.27
N GLY A 119 -9.48 -17.00 -5.73
CA GLY A 119 -10.59 -16.46 -4.93
C GLY A 119 -10.15 -15.45 -3.86
N LEU A 120 -8.95 -14.88 -3.98
CA LEU A 120 -8.43 -13.82 -3.12
C LEU A 120 -8.07 -12.59 -3.96
N LEU A 121 -8.06 -11.43 -3.31
CA LEU A 121 -7.68 -10.15 -3.90
C LEU A 121 -6.35 -9.67 -3.30
N TYR A 122 -5.38 -9.37 -4.16
CA TYR A 122 -4.02 -8.96 -3.83
C TYR A 122 -3.80 -7.49 -4.17
N TRP A 123 -3.22 -6.75 -3.23
CA TRP A 123 -2.95 -5.31 -3.29
C TRP A 123 -1.43 -5.07 -3.17
N PRO A 124 -0.70 -5.01 -4.29
CA PRO A 124 0.73 -4.73 -4.26
C PRO A 124 1.00 -3.28 -3.85
N PHE A 125 2.01 -3.07 -2.99
CA PHE A 125 2.37 -1.72 -2.54
C PHE A 125 3.31 -1.08 -3.54
N GLU A 126 2.85 0.01 -4.18
CA GLU A 126 3.67 0.72 -5.15
C GLU A 126 4.87 1.39 -4.47
N ASP A 127 4.69 2.07 -3.34
CA ASP A 127 5.80 2.65 -2.58
C ASP A 127 5.51 2.54 -1.08
N PRO A 128 5.86 1.40 -0.46
CA PRO A 128 5.61 1.13 0.94
C PRO A 128 6.40 2.08 1.84
N ARG A 129 5.83 2.37 3.01
CA ARG A 129 6.45 3.30 3.96
C ARG A 129 7.65 2.72 4.66
N PHE A 130 7.58 1.43 5.02
CA PHE A 130 8.71 0.76 5.65
C PHE A 130 9.88 0.58 4.68
N SER A 131 9.61 0.56 3.37
CA SER A 131 10.57 0.58 2.25
C SER A 131 11.79 -0.30 2.51
N ALA A 132 11.59 -1.45 3.17
CA ALA A 132 12.64 -2.19 3.88
C ALA A 132 13.52 -3.05 2.95
N ASP A 133 13.70 -2.65 1.69
CA ASP A 133 14.24 -3.48 0.61
C ASP A 133 13.41 -4.76 0.35
N LEU A 134 12.20 -4.81 0.91
CA LEU A 134 11.28 -5.94 0.85
C LEU A 134 10.02 -5.44 0.17
N GLY A 135 9.63 -6.07 -0.94
CA GLY A 135 8.38 -5.73 -1.61
C GLY A 135 7.22 -6.10 -0.68
N GLU A 136 6.20 -5.25 -0.57
CA GLU A 136 5.08 -5.47 0.34
C GLU A 136 3.75 -5.55 -0.42
N TYR A 137 2.82 -6.34 0.09
CA TYR A 137 1.46 -6.40 -0.45
C TYR A 137 0.46 -6.82 0.63
N MET A 138 -0.81 -6.53 0.43
CA MET A 138 -1.90 -7.08 1.24
C MET A 138 -2.74 -8.08 0.45
N VAL A 139 -3.33 -9.04 1.15
CA VAL A 139 -4.25 -10.02 0.60
C VAL A 139 -5.54 -10.00 1.40
N THR A 140 -6.67 -10.04 0.71
CA THR A 140 -7.99 -10.10 1.32
C THR A 140 -8.88 -11.15 0.66
N ASN A 141 -9.76 -11.75 1.45
CA ASN A 141 -10.88 -12.56 0.96
C ASN A 141 -12.17 -11.72 0.82
N GLY A 142 -12.09 -10.41 1.03
CA GLY A 142 -13.20 -9.44 1.01
C GLY A 142 -13.67 -8.99 2.39
N THR A 143 -13.22 -9.67 3.46
CA THR A 143 -13.54 -9.33 4.86
C THR A 143 -12.30 -9.30 5.73
N ASP A 144 -11.45 -10.32 5.63
CA ASP A 144 -10.21 -10.45 6.38
C ASP A 144 -9.03 -9.93 5.57
N TRP A 145 -7.99 -9.46 6.25
CA TRP A 145 -6.81 -8.86 5.62
C TRP A 145 -5.52 -9.37 6.24
N GLN A 146 -4.57 -9.75 5.38
CA GLN A 146 -3.22 -10.13 5.77
C GLN A 146 -2.18 -9.34 4.98
N TRP A 147 -1.12 -8.91 5.68
CA TRP A 147 0.01 -8.19 5.10
C TRP A 147 1.16 -9.14 4.86
N HIS A 148 1.68 -9.18 3.64
CA HIS A 148 2.75 -10.06 3.18
C HIS A 148 3.95 -9.25 2.69
N ILE A 149 5.09 -9.93 2.61
CA ILE A 149 6.30 -9.41 1.98
C ILE A 149 6.85 -10.38 0.91
N LEU A 150 7.69 -9.86 0.02
CA LEU A 150 8.60 -10.62 -0.83
C LEU A 150 9.93 -10.77 -0.07
N PRO A 151 10.22 -11.91 0.56
CA PRO A 151 11.39 -12.07 1.44
C PRO A 151 12.72 -12.13 0.70
N THR A 152 12.69 -12.20 -0.63
CA THR A 152 13.88 -12.34 -1.49
C THR A 152 13.82 -11.36 -2.64
N GLY A 153 14.99 -11.03 -3.20
CA GLY A 153 15.08 -10.15 -4.35
C GLY A 153 14.66 -8.74 -3.98
N GLU A 154 15.62 -7.96 -3.49
CA GLU A 154 15.45 -6.57 -3.05
C GLU A 154 14.41 -5.83 -3.92
N ALA A 155 13.38 -5.29 -3.27
CA ALA A 155 12.26 -4.66 -3.93
C ALA A 155 11.82 -3.46 -3.10
N PHE A 156 11.87 -2.27 -3.70
CA PHE A 156 11.27 -1.08 -3.09
C PHE A 156 9.79 -1.01 -3.40
N HIS A 157 9.40 -1.54 -4.56
CA HIS A 157 8.08 -1.37 -5.15
C HIS A 157 7.58 -2.72 -5.67
N ILE A 158 6.29 -3.02 -5.46
CA ILE A 158 5.58 -4.02 -6.27
C ILE A 158 4.61 -3.24 -7.17
N HIS A 159 4.88 -3.23 -8.47
CA HIS A 159 4.10 -2.43 -9.42
C HIS A 159 2.93 -3.21 -10.03
N THR A 160 3.02 -4.53 -10.08
CA THR A 160 2.00 -5.37 -10.72
C THR A 160 2.09 -6.79 -10.18
N MET A 161 0.94 -7.45 -10.06
CA MET A 161 0.85 -8.86 -9.77
C MET A 161 -0.04 -9.54 -10.80
N MET A 162 0.27 -10.79 -11.15
CA MET A 162 -0.52 -11.58 -12.08
C MET A 162 -0.52 -13.05 -11.71
N GLU A 163 -1.61 -13.75 -12.01
CA GLU A 163 -1.66 -15.21 -11.94
C GLU A 163 -1.56 -15.79 -13.35
N HIS A 164 -0.75 -16.85 -13.50
CA HIS A 164 -0.64 -17.59 -14.74
C HIS A 164 -0.36 -19.07 -14.45
N ALA A 165 -1.26 -19.95 -14.88
CA ALA A 165 -1.13 -21.41 -14.76
C ALA A 165 -0.94 -21.91 -13.31
N GLY A 166 -1.65 -21.31 -12.36
CA GLY A 166 -1.59 -21.58 -10.92
C GLY A 166 -0.40 -20.94 -10.20
N VAL A 167 0.39 -20.11 -10.89
CA VAL A 167 1.60 -19.47 -10.35
C VAL A 167 1.34 -17.97 -10.23
N LEU A 168 1.65 -17.41 -9.07
CA LEU A 168 1.64 -15.96 -8.87
C LEU A 168 2.96 -15.37 -9.35
N PHE A 169 2.88 -14.24 -10.02
CA PHE A 169 4.01 -13.44 -10.44
C PHE A 169 3.90 -12.02 -9.87
N ALA A 170 5.04 -11.45 -9.50
CA ALA A 170 5.15 -10.07 -9.06
C ALA A 170 6.21 -9.35 -9.89
N GLY A 171 5.82 -8.24 -10.51
CA GLY A 171 6.72 -7.29 -11.15
C GLY A 171 7.18 -6.24 -10.14
N THR A 172 8.48 -6.20 -9.87
CA THR A 172 9.03 -5.32 -8.84
C THR A 172 9.94 -4.25 -9.41
N GLY A 173 10.20 -3.23 -8.58
CA GLY A 173 11.14 -2.15 -8.85
C GLY A 173 12.07 -1.90 -7.66
N ALA A 174 13.37 -1.82 -7.92
CA ALA A 174 14.42 -1.37 -7.00
C ALA A 174 15.60 -0.83 -7.83
N TRP A 175 16.84 -1.07 -7.43
CA TRP A 175 18.01 -0.86 -8.30
C TRP A 175 17.95 -1.69 -9.60
N ALA A 176 17.23 -2.80 -9.58
CA ALA A 176 16.89 -3.58 -10.78
C ALA A 176 15.43 -4.05 -10.73
N GLY A 177 14.75 -4.00 -11.87
CA GLY A 177 13.42 -4.56 -12.04
C GLY A 177 13.50 -6.08 -12.07
N ARG A 178 12.68 -6.74 -11.25
CA ARG A 178 12.70 -8.20 -11.12
C ARG A 178 11.32 -8.78 -11.37
N LEU A 179 11.30 -9.98 -11.94
CA LEU A 179 10.12 -10.84 -11.94
C LEU A 179 10.33 -11.87 -10.85
N GLN A 180 9.42 -11.90 -9.89
CA GLN A 180 9.37 -12.93 -8.87
C GLN A 180 8.19 -13.86 -9.12
N ARG A 181 8.34 -15.14 -8.78
CA ARG A 181 7.24 -16.11 -8.85
C ARG A 181 7.00 -16.81 -7.52
N SER A 182 5.76 -17.21 -7.29
CA SER A 182 5.34 -18.05 -6.18
C SER A 182 4.43 -19.18 -6.66
N GLN A 183 4.76 -20.42 -6.26
CA GLN A 183 4.01 -21.64 -6.61
C GLN A 183 3.10 -22.12 -5.48
N ASP A 184 3.06 -21.40 -4.36
CA ASP A 184 2.38 -21.81 -3.13
C ASP A 184 1.46 -20.71 -2.57
N ASN A 185 0.89 -19.90 -3.47
CA ASN A 185 -0.01 -18.77 -3.17
C ASN A 185 0.65 -17.68 -2.32
N GLY A 186 1.90 -17.34 -2.65
CA GLY A 186 2.62 -16.22 -2.06
C GLY A 186 3.27 -16.52 -0.72
N LYS A 187 3.45 -17.80 -0.34
CA LYS A 187 4.17 -18.15 0.89
C LYS A 187 5.67 -18.11 0.68
N THR A 188 6.13 -18.58 -0.46
CA THR A 188 7.52 -18.49 -0.90
C THR A 188 7.61 -17.81 -2.25
N TRP A 189 8.69 -17.05 -2.44
CA TRP A 189 8.96 -16.30 -3.65
C TRP A 189 10.39 -16.58 -4.11
N GLU A 190 10.58 -16.62 -5.43
CA GLU A 190 11.91 -16.67 -6.02
C GLU A 190 12.02 -15.70 -7.20
N VAL A 191 13.20 -15.08 -7.33
CA VAL A 191 13.52 -14.22 -8.48
C VAL A 191 13.81 -15.10 -9.68
N VAL A 192 12.99 -14.99 -10.73
CA VAL A 192 13.18 -15.74 -11.98
C VAL A 192 13.75 -14.91 -13.11
N TYR A 193 13.70 -13.58 -12.97
CA TYR A 193 14.34 -12.66 -13.89
C TYR A 193 14.76 -11.38 -13.18
N GLU A 194 15.92 -10.88 -13.55
CA GLU A 194 16.44 -9.57 -13.16
C GLU A 194 16.82 -8.82 -14.43
N HIS A 195 16.27 -7.61 -14.60
CA HIS A 195 16.58 -6.78 -15.75
C HIS A 195 18.01 -6.24 -15.63
N PRO A 196 18.85 -6.38 -16.67
CA PRO A 196 20.23 -5.89 -16.64
C PRO A 196 20.27 -4.37 -16.52
N THR A 197 20.40 -3.88 -15.30
CA THR A 197 20.34 -2.46 -14.98
C THR A 197 21.75 -1.93 -14.69
N PRO A 198 22.20 -0.88 -15.38
CA PRO A 198 23.50 -0.28 -15.07
C PRO A 198 23.57 0.22 -13.62
N ASN A 199 24.78 0.21 -13.04
CA ASN A 199 24.99 0.75 -11.69
C ASN A 199 24.43 2.17 -11.56
N GLN A 200 23.81 2.47 -10.42
CA GLN A 200 23.19 3.77 -10.10
C GLN A 200 22.00 4.15 -11.00
N GLN A 201 21.44 3.19 -11.73
CA GLN A 201 20.17 3.36 -12.44
C GLN A 201 19.08 2.53 -11.75
N VAL A 202 17.84 2.83 -12.12
CA VAL A 202 16.65 2.14 -11.61
C VAL A 202 15.92 1.58 -12.80
N SER A 203 15.52 0.32 -12.70
CA SER A 203 14.56 -0.28 -13.61
C SER A 203 13.46 -1.00 -12.83
N ARG A 204 12.34 -1.22 -13.52
CA ARG A 204 11.11 -1.75 -12.93
C ARG A 204 10.43 -2.67 -13.92
N ILE A 205 9.80 -3.73 -13.41
CA ILE A 205 8.75 -4.42 -14.16
C ILE A 205 7.44 -3.82 -13.70
N THR A 206 6.82 -3.01 -14.56
CA THR A 206 5.63 -2.23 -14.20
C THR A 206 4.34 -2.89 -14.63
N GLU A 207 4.40 -3.79 -15.61
CA GLU A 207 3.23 -4.38 -16.25
C GLU A 207 3.40 -5.87 -16.47
N LEU A 208 2.31 -6.63 -16.29
CA LEU A 208 2.24 -8.04 -16.63
C LEU A 208 0.97 -8.30 -17.44
N ALA A 209 1.05 -9.18 -18.43
CA ALA A 209 -0.12 -9.63 -19.19
C ALA A 209 0.05 -11.08 -19.62
N VAL A 210 -1.05 -11.82 -19.73
CA VAL A 210 -1.08 -13.14 -20.33
C VAL A 210 -1.85 -13.09 -21.65
N LEU A 211 -1.24 -13.59 -22.71
CA LEU A 211 -1.89 -13.80 -24.01
C LEU A 211 -1.44 -15.16 -24.56
N ASN A 212 -2.38 -15.99 -24.99
CA ASN A 212 -2.12 -17.31 -25.59
C ASN A 212 -1.18 -18.19 -24.74
N GLU A 213 -1.47 -18.29 -23.44
CA GLU A 213 -0.66 -19.02 -22.44
C GLU A 213 0.79 -18.53 -22.30
N GLN A 214 1.10 -17.31 -22.75
CA GLN A 214 2.41 -16.70 -22.61
C GLN A 214 2.32 -15.49 -21.69
N LEU A 215 3.25 -15.41 -20.75
CA LEU A 215 3.43 -14.26 -19.87
C LEU A 215 4.29 -13.20 -20.56
N TYR A 216 3.81 -11.97 -20.58
CA TYR A 216 4.49 -10.78 -21.06
C TYR A 216 4.75 -9.83 -19.91
N MET A 217 5.81 -9.04 -20.02
CA MET A 217 6.18 -8.05 -19.02
C MET A 217 6.60 -6.75 -19.68
N GLY A 218 6.07 -5.64 -19.17
CA GLY A 218 6.48 -4.29 -19.53
C GLY A 218 7.56 -3.80 -18.57
N VAL A 219 8.67 -3.33 -19.12
CA VAL A 219 9.81 -2.80 -18.37
C VAL A 219 9.80 -1.28 -18.42
N THR A 220 10.12 -0.64 -17.30
CA THR A 220 10.47 0.78 -17.23
C THR A 220 11.95 0.92 -16.90
N ALA A 221 12.72 1.58 -17.77
CA ALA A 221 14.12 1.93 -17.55
C ALA A 221 14.42 3.25 -18.27
N LEU A 222 14.20 4.39 -17.59
CA LEU A 222 14.15 5.71 -18.22
C LEU A 222 15.50 6.21 -18.77
N GLN A 223 16.60 5.63 -18.29
CA GLN A 223 17.96 5.99 -18.69
C GLN A 223 18.53 5.06 -19.79
N GLU A 224 17.73 4.14 -20.32
CA GLU A 224 18.15 3.16 -21.32
C GLU A 224 17.12 3.00 -22.44
N ASP A 225 17.56 3.19 -23.68
CA ASP A 225 16.77 2.87 -24.86
C ASP A 225 16.90 1.39 -25.21
N GLY A 226 15.79 0.66 -25.25
CA GLY A 226 15.78 -0.76 -25.59
C GLY A 226 14.40 -1.28 -25.91
N ILE A 227 14.27 -2.56 -26.27
CA ILE A 227 12.96 -3.19 -26.36
C ILE A 227 12.47 -3.42 -24.92
N LYS A 228 11.36 -2.77 -24.56
CA LYS A 228 10.82 -2.80 -23.19
C LYS A 228 9.59 -3.69 -23.01
N LEU A 229 9.15 -4.36 -24.08
CA LEU A 229 8.22 -5.49 -24.00
C LEU A 229 9.00 -6.80 -24.06
N LEU A 230 8.92 -7.59 -22.99
CA LEU A 230 9.55 -8.90 -22.92
C LEU A 230 8.49 -9.98 -22.82
N ARG A 231 8.80 -11.15 -23.39
CA ARG A 231 8.04 -12.39 -23.26
C ARG A 231 8.81 -13.35 -22.37
N TRP A 232 8.14 -13.91 -21.37
CA TRP A 232 8.66 -14.99 -20.54
C TRP A 232 8.39 -16.34 -21.22
N GLN A 233 9.45 -17.02 -21.65
CA GLN A 233 9.35 -18.30 -22.36
C GLN A 233 10.53 -19.21 -22.01
N SER A 234 10.24 -20.46 -21.65
CA SER A 234 11.28 -21.46 -21.33
C SER A 234 12.25 -20.96 -20.26
N GLU A 235 11.70 -20.45 -19.16
CA GLU A 235 12.47 -19.92 -18.01
C GLU A 235 13.38 -18.73 -18.35
N LYS A 236 13.06 -17.96 -19.41
CA LYS A 236 13.84 -16.78 -19.82
C LYS A 236 12.94 -15.66 -20.31
N ALA A 237 13.28 -14.44 -19.93
CA ALA A 237 12.71 -13.24 -20.55
C ALA A 237 13.42 -12.98 -21.88
N ARG A 238 12.67 -12.71 -22.94
CA ARG A 238 13.18 -12.36 -24.27
C ARG A 238 12.46 -11.14 -24.80
N PRO A 239 13.15 -10.19 -25.45
CA PRO A 239 12.49 -9.13 -26.19
C PRO A 239 11.46 -9.69 -27.17
N VAL A 240 10.28 -9.09 -27.23
CA VAL A 240 9.30 -9.40 -28.27
C VAL A 240 9.86 -8.93 -29.62
N ALA A 241 9.82 -9.82 -30.61
CA ALA A 241 10.35 -9.52 -31.94
C ALA A 241 9.60 -8.34 -32.56
N ASN A 242 10.33 -7.49 -33.28
CA ASN A 242 9.79 -6.30 -33.97
C ASN A 242 9.14 -5.23 -33.08
N TRP A 243 9.04 -5.43 -31.76
CA TRP A 243 8.55 -4.40 -30.85
C TRP A 243 9.50 -3.19 -30.89
N PRO A 244 8.97 -1.95 -30.96
CA PRO A 244 9.79 -0.76 -31.02
C PRO A 244 10.67 -0.60 -29.78
N LYS A 245 11.79 0.10 -29.96
CA LYS A 245 12.59 0.55 -28.80
C LYS A 245 11.84 1.64 -28.04
N GLY A 246 12.13 1.74 -26.76
CA GLY A 246 11.59 2.75 -25.87
C GLY A 246 12.31 2.78 -24.53
N LYS A 247 11.82 3.65 -23.67
CA LYS A 247 12.23 3.79 -22.27
C LYS A 247 11.30 3.05 -21.32
N ARG A 248 10.05 2.78 -21.76
CA ARG A 248 9.03 2.14 -20.94
C ARG A 248 7.90 1.51 -21.76
N VAL A 249 7.36 0.40 -21.27
CA VAL A 249 5.97 -0.03 -21.54
C VAL A 249 5.16 0.16 -20.26
N SER A 250 4.19 1.08 -20.28
CA SER A 250 3.49 1.56 -19.07
C SER A 250 2.10 1.01 -18.88
N ASP A 251 1.63 0.21 -19.82
CA ASP A 251 0.38 -0.52 -19.68
C ASP A 251 0.37 -1.68 -20.69
N LEU A 252 -0.29 -2.78 -20.33
CA LEU A 252 -0.46 -3.96 -21.16
C LEU A 252 -1.89 -4.51 -21.04
N THR A 253 -2.56 -4.72 -22.18
CA THR A 253 -3.91 -5.28 -22.20
C THR A 253 -4.08 -6.24 -23.38
N PRO A 254 -4.44 -7.51 -23.15
CA PRO A 254 -4.83 -8.42 -24.22
C PRO A 254 -6.26 -8.13 -24.69
N TYR A 255 -6.49 -8.11 -26.01
CA TYR A 255 -7.81 -7.95 -26.61
C TYR A 255 -7.85 -8.57 -28.02
N ASP A 256 -8.89 -9.35 -28.31
CA ASP A 256 -9.14 -10.00 -29.61
C ASP A 256 -7.91 -10.70 -30.23
N GLY A 257 -7.15 -11.44 -29.41
CA GLY A 257 -5.95 -12.18 -29.85
C GLY A 257 -4.68 -11.34 -30.02
N TRP A 258 -4.74 -10.03 -29.79
CA TRP A 258 -3.60 -9.11 -29.79
C TRP A 258 -3.23 -8.69 -28.37
N LEU A 259 -1.95 -8.40 -28.14
CA LEU A 259 -1.48 -7.73 -26.93
C LEU A 259 -1.20 -6.26 -27.25
N TYR A 260 -1.94 -5.36 -26.59
CA TYR A 260 -1.74 -3.92 -26.69
C TYR A 260 -0.76 -3.45 -25.62
N GLY A 261 0.06 -2.46 -25.97
CA GLY A 261 0.99 -1.85 -25.02
C GLY A 261 1.21 -0.37 -25.28
N VAL A 262 1.28 0.41 -24.19
CA VAL A 262 1.57 1.85 -24.23
C VAL A 262 3.09 2.03 -24.11
N ASN A 263 3.75 2.42 -25.20
CA ASN A 263 5.20 2.56 -25.28
C ASN A 263 5.62 4.04 -25.16
N LEU A 264 6.56 4.33 -24.26
CA LEU A 264 7.29 5.59 -24.23
C LEU A 264 8.55 5.45 -25.09
N ASN A 265 8.56 6.12 -26.23
CA ASN A 265 9.66 6.08 -27.19
C ASN A 265 10.89 6.86 -26.68
N PRO A 266 12.08 6.70 -27.30
CA PRO A 266 13.28 7.46 -26.93
C PRO A 266 13.15 8.98 -27.03
N ASP A 267 12.28 9.46 -27.93
CA ASP A 267 11.95 10.87 -28.13
C ASP A 267 10.84 11.38 -27.19
N ASP A 268 10.51 10.60 -26.16
CA ASP A 268 9.45 10.85 -25.17
C ASP A 268 8.01 10.90 -25.74
N SER A 269 7.82 10.53 -27.01
CA SER A 269 6.47 10.32 -27.55
C SER A 269 5.84 9.05 -26.96
N ILE A 270 4.55 9.15 -26.62
CA ILE A 270 3.74 8.02 -26.16
C ILE A 270 2.95 7.47 -27.34
N VAL A 271 3.09 6.18 -27.59
CA VAL A 271 2.47 5.51 -28.74
C VAL A 271 1.91 4.17 -28.29
N VAL A 272 0.68 3.87 -28.73
CA VAL A 272 0.08 2.55 -28.55
C VAL A 272 0.49 1.64 -29.70
N TRP A 273 1.01 0.48 -29.35
CA TRP A 273 1.37 -0.59 -30.26
C TRP A 273 0.59 -1.85 -29.90
N ARG A 274 0.40 -2.74 -30.86
CA ARG A 274 -0.12 -4.09 -30.60
C ARG A 274 0.77 -5.15 -31.23
N THR A 275 0.79 -6.33 -30.63
CA THR A 275 1.54 -7.48 -31.14
C THR A 275 0.71 -8.77 -31.13
N GLN A 276 0.87 -9.58 -32.17
CA GLN A 276 0.37 -10.95 -32.25
C GLN A 276 1.49 -11.79 -32.85
N ASP A 277 2.01 -12.73 -32.05
CA ASP A 277 3.22 -13.50 -32.35
C ASP A 277 4.44 -12.61 -32.64
N ASP A 278 4.79 -12.44 -33.92
CA ASP A 278 5.90 -11.59 -34.38
C ASP A 278 5.41 -10.38 -35.23
N GLN A 279 4.10 -10.24 -35.41
CA GLN A 279 3.49 -9.09 -36.09
C GLN A 279 3.31 -7.96 -35.09
N VAL A 280 3.85 -6.79 -35.40
CA VAL A 280 3.75 -5.60 -34.55
C VAL A 280 3.14 -4.45 -35.35
N GLU A 281 2.11 -3.83 -34.81
CA GLU A 281 1.36 -2.76 -35.47
C GLU A 281 1.23 -1.53 -34.58
N ARG A 282 1.33 -0.36 -35.21
CA ARG A 282 1.13 0.93 -34.56
C ARG A 282 -0.34 1.33 -34.62
N ILE A 283 -0.90 1.81 -33.51
CA ILE A 283 -2.27 2.34 -33.48
C ILE A 283 -2.24 3.84 -33.80
N ALA A 284 -2.43 4.18 -35.08
CA ALA A 284 -2.39 5.56 -35.55
C ALA A 284 -3.52 6.44 -34.98
N ALA A 285 -4.68 5.86 -34.67
CA ALA A 285 -5.84 6.62 -34.20
C ALA A 285 -5.63 7.30 -32.83
N LEU A 286 -4.67 6.84 -32.02
CA LEU A 286 -4.34 7.38 -30.71
C LEU A 286 -3.05 8.22 -30.72
N GLU A 287 -2.47 8.49 -31.89
CA GLU A 287 -1.23 9.26 -32.02
C GLU A 287 -1.42 10.71 -31.58
N GLY A 288 -0.44 11.24 -30.84
CA GLY A 288 -0.49 12.59 -30.27
C GLY A 288 -1.33 12.71 -28.99
N TYR A 289 -2.04 11.65 -28.60
CA TYR A 289 -2.73 11.59 -27.31
C TYR A 289 -1.85 10.91 -26.26
N ARG A 290 -1.86 11.48 -25.05
CA ARG A 290 -1.15 10.90 -23.91
C ARG A 290 -1.98 9.80 -23.28
N ILE A 291 -1.89 8.60 -23.85
CA ILE A 291 -2.57 7.41 -23.32
C ILE A 291 -1.98 7.03 -21.96
N ARG A 292 -2.86 6.80 -20.98
CA ARG A 292 -2.50 6.51 -19.59
C ARG A 292 -2.82 5.08 -19.18
N ALA A 293 -4.01 4.59 -19.51
CA ALA A 293 -4.43 3.23 -19.19
C ALA A 293 -5.37 2.68 -20.27
N LEU A 294 -5.46 1.36 -20.33
CA LEU A 294 -6.19 0.51 -21.24
C LEU A 294 -7.00 -0.49 -20.39
N ALA A 295 -8.16 -0.89 -20.89
CA ALA A 295 -8.92 -1.99 -20.30
C ALA A 295 -9.70 -2.74 -21.37
N ALA A 296 -9.73 -4.06 -21.28
CA ALA A 296 -10.50 -4.90 -22.18
C ALA A 296 -11.84 -5.26 -21.55
N GLY A 297 -12.92 -5.01 -22.28
CA GLY A 297 -14.25 -5.54 -22.02
C GLY A 297 -14.63 -6.64 -23.00
N PRO A 298 -15.81 -7.26 -22.81
CA PRO A 298 -16.30 -8.28 -23.74
C PRO A 298 -16.52 -7.74 -25.16
N ASP A 299 -16.92 -6.48 -25.30
CA ASP A 299 -17.36 -5.91 -26.58
C ASP A 299 -16.40 -4.85 -27.15
N ALA A 300 -15.43 -4.39 -26.37
CA ALA A 300 -14.53 -3.32 -26.78
C ALA A 300 -13.25 -3.29 -25.94
N LEU A 301 -12.19 -2.80 -26.57
CA LEU A 301 -11.02 -2.25 -25.89
C LEU A 301 -11.28 -0.77 -25.55
N TRP A 302 -10.86 -0.37 -24.36
CA TRP A 302 -11.03 0.99 -23.85
C TRP A 302 -9.66 1.60 -23.56
N ALA A 303 -9.55 2.92 -23.67
CA ALA A 303 -8.35 3.65 -23.32
C ALA A 303 -8.70 5.00 -22.70
N ILE A 304 -7.91 5.45 -21.74
CA ILE A 304 -7.96 6.83 -21.25
C ILE A 304 -6.76 7.62 -21.76
N SER A 305 -7.03 8.84 -22.22
CA SER A 305 -6.01 9.82 -22.53
C SER A 305 -6.15 11.05 -21.64
N VAL A 306 -5.04 11.67 -21.28
CA VAL A 306 -5.02 12.86 -20.42
C VAL A 306 -4.46 14.08 -21.16
N HIS A 307 -4.95 15.26 -20.83
CA HIS A 307 -4.37 16.54 -21.25
C HIS A 307 -4.56 17.61 -20.18
N GLU A 308 -4.02 18.80 -20.39
CA GLU A 308 -4.24 19.92 -19.46
C GLU A 308 -5.74 20.21 -19.32
N GLY A 309 -6.26 20.11 -18.08
CA GLY A 309 -7.64 20.40 -17.74
C GLY A 309 -8.67 19.32 -18.10
N GLY A 310 -8.27 18.12 -18.52
CA GLY A 310 -9.23 17.10 -18.91
C GLY A 310 -8.64 15.78 -19.42
N GLY A 311 -9.47 15.05 -20.15
CA GLY A 311 -9.09 13.83 -20.84
C GLY A 311 -10.20 13.29 -21.74
N PHE A 312 -9.95 12.12 -22.32
CA PHE A 312 -10.94 11.39 -23.11
C PHE A 312 -10.95 9.92 -22.71
N LEU A 313 -12.14 9.34 -22.73
CA LEU A 313 -12.35 7.89 -22.79
C LEU A 313 -12.55 7.51 -24.25
N TRP A 314 -11.73 6.59 -24.73
CA TRP A 314 -11.78 6.04 -26.06
C TRP A 314 -12.32 4.61 -26.01
N GLN A 315 -13.01 4.22 -27.07
CA GLN A 315 -13.54 2.88 -27.28
C GLN A 315 -13.11 2.36 -28.65
N SER A 316 -12.80 1.06 -28.73
CA SER A 316 -12.51 0.36 -29.96
C SER A 316 -13.09 -1.06 -29.96
N PRO A 317 -14.16 -1.32 -30.72
CA PRO A 317 -14.77 -2.65 -30.84
C PRO A 317 -13.93 -3.68 -31.62
N ASP A 318 -12.97 -3.23 -32.42
CA ASP A 318 -12.09 -4.06 -33.26
C ASP A 318 -10.60 -3.91 -32.88
N GLY A 319 -10.33 -3.11 -31.85
CA GLY A 319 -8.99 -2.79 -31.38
C GLY A 319 -8.14 -1.92 -32.35
N VAL A 320 -8.70 -1.41 -33.44
CA VAL A 320 -7.97 -0.54 -34.41
C VAL A 320 -8.69 0.76 -34.72
N THR A 321 -10.02 0.73 -34.76
CA THR A 321 -10.88 1.88 -34.99
C THR A 321 -11.27 2.45 -33.64
N TRP A 322 -10.86 3.68 -33.36
CA TRP A 322 -11.09 4.31 -32.07
C TRP A 322 -12.04 5.51 -32.19
N THR A 323 -12.98 5.59 -31.27
CA THR A 323 -13.92 6.70 -31.13
C THR A 323 -13.91 7.22 -29.70
N VAL A 324 -14.11 8.53 -29.51
CA VAL A 324 -14.32 9.10 -28.18
C VAL A 324 -15.70 8.71 -27.69
N ALA A 325 -15.74 8.02 -26.56
CA ALA A 325 -16.97 7.60 -25.87
C ALA A 325 -17.39 8.61 -24.80
N HIS A 326 -16.43 9.29 -24.16
CA HIS A 326 -16.69 10.32 -23.16
C HIS A 326 -15.54 11.33 -23.09
N GLN A 327 -15.86 12.59 -22.76
CA GLN A 327 -14.88 13.66 -22.56
C GLN A 327 -14.92 14.10 -21.09
N PHE A 328 -13.76 14.09 -20.44
CA PHE A 328 -13.61 14.55 -19.07
C PHE A 328 -13.24 16.04 -19.06
N GLU A 329 -14.15 16.88 -18.60
CA GLU A 329 -13.90 18.32 -18.44
C GLU A 329 -13.57 18.66 -16.99
N GLY A 330 -12.42 19.27 -16.73
CA GLY A 330 -11.97 19.62 -15.38
C GLY A 330 -11.54 18.44 -14.52
N MET A 331 -11.66 17.20 -15.03
CA MET A 331 -11.23 15.98 -14.36
C MET A 331 -10.10 15.31 -15.13
N ARG A 332 -9.12 14.74 -14.42
CA ARG A 332 -7.99 14.04 -15.02
C ARG A 332 -8.17 12.53 -14.81
N PRO A 333 -8.55 11.75 -15.83
CA PRO A 333 -8.69 10.30 -15.67
C PRO A 333 -7.33 9.66 -15.36
N SER A 334 -7.32 8.75 -14.39
CA SER A 334 -6.12 8.12 -13.86
C SER A 334 -6.08 6.63 -14.14
N ASP A 335 -7.23 5.95 -14.14
CA ASP A 335 -7.33 4.51 -14.35
C ASP A 335 -8.71 4.12 -14.92
N VAL A 336 -8.82 2.96 -15.58
CA VAL A 336 -10.05 2.46 -16.21
C VAL A 336 -10.18 0.95 -16.00
N ALA A 337 -11.39 0.49 -15.66
CA ALA A 337 -11.70 -0.92 -15.56
C ALA A 337 -13.05 -1.24 -16.16
N ILE A 338 -13.17 -2.45 -16.72
CA ILE A 338 -14.46 -3.00 -17.15
C ILE A 338 -14.90 -4.03 -16.13
N TYR A 339 -16.04 -3.79 -15.51
CA TYR A 339 -16.58 -4.66 -14.48
C TYR A 339 -18.07 -4.89 -14.73
N ARG A 340 -18.49 -6.15 -14.79
CA ARG A 340 -19.87 -6.56 -15.12
C ARG A 340 -20.38 -6.02 -16.45
N GLY A 341 -19.47 -5.76 -17.40
CA GLY A 341 -19.78 -5.16 -18.71
C GLY A 341 -19.87 -3.64 -18.69
N ASP A 342 -19.82 -3.02 -17.51
CA ASP A 342 -19.87 -1.57 -17.34
C ASP A 342 -18.44 -0.99 -17.25
N VAL A 343 -18.29 0.25 -17.77
CA VAL A 343 -17.03 1.00 -17.72
C VAL A 343 -16.99 1.82 -16.44
N TYR A 344 -15.89 1.71 -15.70
CA TYR A 344 -15.59 2.54 -14.55
C TYR A 344 -14.27 3.26 -14.74
N VAL A 345 -14.20 4.52 -14.33
CA VAL A 345 -13.02 5.36 -14.46
C VAL A 345 -12.70 5.99 -13.11
N GLY A 346 -11.48 5.78 -12.63
CA GLY A 346 -10.92 6.54 -11.53
C GLY A 346 -10.30 7.82 -12.07
N ALA A 347 -10.53 8.95 -11.39
CA ALA A 347 -9.99 10.23 -11.82
C ALA A 347 -9.63 11.12 -10.63
N ARG A 348 -8.83 12.15 -10.91
CA ARG A 348 -8.72 13.34 -10.08
C ARG A 348 -9.79 14.34 -10.47
N GLY A 349 -10.64 14.70 -9.51
CA GLY A 349 -11.72 15.69 -9.65
C GLY A 349 -11.19 17.12 -9.78
N ALA A 350 -12.10 18.04 -10.09
CA ALA A 350 -11.79 19.46 -10.26
C ALA A 350 -11.39 20.17 -8.95
N ASP A 351 -11.73 19.57 -7.82
CA ASP A 351 -11.39 19.97 -6.45
C ASP A 351 -10.13 19.28 -5.92
N ASP A 352 -9.36 18.62 -6.80
CA ASP A 352 -8.21 17.78 -6.46
C ASP A 352 -8.57 16.62 -5.51
N GLN A 353 -9.83 16.17 -5.46
CA GLN A 353 -10.23 14.94 -4.77
C GLN A 353 -10.47 13.80 -5.75
N GLY A 354 -10.17 12.57 -5.32
CA GLY A 354 -10.42 11.37 -6.10
C GLY A 354 -11.92 11.20 -6.38
N VAL A 355 -12.27 10.85 -7.62
CA VAL A 355 -13.65 10.60 -8.04
C VAL A 355 -13.72 9.30 -8.84
N LEU A 356 -14.73 8.49 -8.53
CA LEU A 356 -15.08 7.30 -9.31
C LEU A 356 -16.23 7.67 -10.22
N LEU A 357 -16.05 7.45 -11.52
CA LEU A 357 -17.10 7.59 -12.52
C LEU A 357 -17.56 6.22 -13.01
N GLY A 358 -18.84 6.12 -13.37
CA GLY A 358 -19.44 4.91 -13.93
C GLY A 358 -20.85 5.20 -14.47
N PRO A 359 -21.60 4.18 -14.90
CA PRO A 359 -22.96 4.38 -15.39
C PRO A 359 -23.93 4.76 -14.26
N GLU A 360 -24.98 5.53 -14.58
CA GLU A 360 -26.05 5.87 -13.61
C GLU A 360 -26.77 4.63 -13.04
N THR A 361 -26.88 3.59 -13.86
CA THR A 361 -27.49 2.30 -13.48
C THR A 361 -26.59 1.16 -13.97
N SER A 362 -26.23 0.24 -13.08
CA SER A 362 -25.43 -0.93 -13.46
C SER A 362 -26.28 -2.03 -14.07
N GLY A 363 -25.77 -2.64 -15.14
CA GLY A 363 -26.52 -3.62 -15.95
C GLY A 363 -26.40 -5.08 -15.51
N GLY A 364 -25.55 -5.40 -14.52
CA GLY A 364 -25.16 -6.78 -14.22
C GLY A 364 -25.30 -7.18 -12.76
N THR A 365 -25.81 -8.38 -12.51
CA THR A 365 -25.77 -9.06 -11.20
C THR A 365 -24.63 -10.08 -11.19
N VAL A 366 -23.89 -10.17 -10.09
CA VAL A 366 -22.88 -11.22 -9.88
C VAL A 366 -23.20 -11.97 -8.60
N SER A 367 -22.95 -13.27 -8.61
CA SER A 367 -23.09 -14.09 -7.41
C SER A 367 -22.01 -13.74 -6.39
N PRO A 368 -22.34 -13.70 -5.09
CA PRO A 368 -21.34 -13.49 -4.05
C PRO A 368 -20.24 -14.54 -4.15
N LEU A 369 -18.99 -14.12 -3.94
CA LEU A 369 -17.85 -15.04 -3.94
C LEU A 369 -17.92 -15.99 -2.75
N SER A 370 -17.47 -17.23 -2.98
CA SER A 370 -17.17 -18.15 -1.89
C SER A 370 -15.89 -17.66 -1.19
N GLN A 371 -16.03 -17.28 0.08
CA GLN A 371 -14.90 -16.85 0.90
C GLN A 371 -13.83 -17.93 0.96
N GLN A 372 -12.62 -17.59 0.54
CA GLN A 372 -11.44 -18.44 0.69
C GLN A 372 -10.69 -18.05 1.97
N PRO A 373 -10.08 -19.02 2.67
CA PRO A 373 -9.18 -18.70 3.77
C PRO A 373 -7.93 -18.00 3.24
N LEU A 374 -7.42 -17.05 4.02
CA LEU A 374 -6.15 -16.40 3.69
C LEU A 374 -4.96 -17.37 3.87
N PRO A 375 -3.90 -17.24 3.06
CA PRO A 375 -2.73 -18.13 3.11
C PRO A 375 -1.94 -17.95 4.42
N LEU A 376 -1.60 -19.06 5.09
CA LEU A 376 -0.68 -19.03 6.25
C LEU A 376 0.71 -18.53 5.83
N GLN A 377 1.25 -17.53 6.53
CA GLN A 377 2.57 -16.95 6.27
C GLN A 377 3.70 -17.51 7.13
N THR A 378 3.39 -18.18 8.23
CA THR A 378 4.35 -18.32 9.32
C THR A 378 5.25 -19.55 9.15
N ALA A 379 6.55 -19.32 9.31
CA ALA A 379 7.55 -20.38 9.43
C ALA A 379 8.07 -20.38 10.87
N GLN A 380 7.62 -21.35 11.68
CA GLN A 380 8.07 -21.46 13.05
C GLN A 380 9.57 -21.74 13.13
N LEU A 381 10.25 -21.01 14.01
CA LEU A 381 11.66 -21.22 14.31
C LEU A 381 11.80 -22.32 15.37
N SER A 382 12.78 -23.20 15.23
CA SER A 382 13.16 -24.08 16.33
C SER A 382 13.72 -23.25 17.50
N PRO A 383 13.72 -23.77 18.75
CA PRO A 383 14.27 -23.04 19.90
C PRO A 383 15.72 -22.60 19.72
N GLN A 384 16.54 -23.41 19.03
CA GLN A 384 17.93 -23.08 18.73
C GLN A 384 18.05 -21.96 17.69
N GLU A 385 17.24 -22.01 16.64
CA GLU A 385 17.19 -20.95 15.61
C GLU A 385 16.70 -19.64 16.22
N LEU A 386 15.63 -19.68 17.01
CA LEU A 386 15.13 -18.50 17.74
C LEU A 386 16.23 -17.86 18.58
N GLN A 387 16.90 -18.65 19.42
CA GLN A 387 17.99 -18.14 20.26
C GLN A 387 19.11 -17.52 19.41
N SER A 388 19.49 -18.17 18.30
CA SER A 388 20.51 -17.66 17.39
C SER A 388 20.10 -16.34 16.73
N GLN A 389 18.86 -16.23 16.25
CA GLN A 389 18.34 -15.03 15.60
C GLN A 389 18.24 -13.86 16.58
N LEU A 390 17.76 -14.09 17.81
CA LEU A 390 17.72 -13.06 18.84
C LEU A 390 19.12 -12.58 19.26
N GLN A 391 20.10 -13.49 19.35
CA GLN A 391 21.49 -13.13 19.61
C GLN A 391 22.10 -12.30 18.46
N GLN A 392 21.81 -12.67 17.21
CA GLN A 392 22.24 -11.90 16.05
C GLN A 392 21.63 -10.49 16.05
N LEU A 393 20.33 -10.37 16.34
CA LEU A 393 19.67 -9.07 16.49
C LEU A 393 20.34 -8.23 17.59
N ASP A 394 20.60 -8.81 18.76
CA ASP A 394 21.25 -8.11 19.87
C ASP A 394 22.66 -7.62 19.50
N GLN A 395 23.41 -8.40 18.73
CA GLN A 395 24.70 -7.97 18.19
C GLN A 395 24.54 -6.80 17.22
N VAL A 396 23.59 -6.87 16.29
CA VAL A 396 23.31 -5.78 15.32
C VAL A 396 22.95 -4.48 16.04
N ILE A 397 22.08 -4.55 17.05
CA ILE A 397 21.66 -3.39 17.86
C ILE A 397 22.85 -2.76 18.60
N ALA A 398 23.75 -3.59 19.15
CA ALA A 398 24.90 -3.11 19.92
C ALA A 398 26.02 -2.53 19.04
N MET A 399 26.11 -2.95 17.78
CA MET A 399 27.11 -2.49 16.83
C MET A 399 26.76 -1.10 16.29
N GLY A 400 27.46 -0.05 16.75
CA GLY A 400 27.29 1.30 16.20
C GLY A 400 27.54 1.38 14.69
N GLY A 401 28.37 0.47 14.14
CA GLY A 401 28.60 0.32 12.71
C GLY A 401 27.38 -0.15 11.92
N SER A 402 26.40 -0.82 12.54
CA SER A 402 25.13 -1.19 11.90
C SER A 402 24.28 0.01 11.53
N TYR A 403 24.60 1.19 12.05
CA TYR A 403 23.92 2.45 11.76
C TYR A 403 24.77 3.37 10.87
N ALA A 404 26.06 3.05 10.68
CA ALA A 404 26.97 3.85 9.88
C ALA A 404 27.15 3.23 8.48
N ASN A 405 27.35 4.08 7.46
CA ASN A 405 27.71 3.70 6.09
C ASN A 405 26.56 3.29 5.15
N GLY A 406 25.37 3.90 5.25
CA GLY A 406 24.29 3.77 4.25
C GLY A 406 23.56 2.42 4.20
N ASN A 407 24.10 1.36 4.82
CA ASN A 407 23.53 -0.01 4.80
C ASN A 407 22.75 -0.38 6.07
N SER A 408 22.38 0.62 6.89
CA SER A 408 21.74 0.35 8.19
C SER A 408 20.37 -0.31 8.07
N GLN A 409 19.64 0.08 7.03
CA GLN A 409 18.35 -0.49 6.65
C GLN A 409 18.45 -1.99 6.33
N ALA A 410 19.28 -2.36 5.35
CA ALA A 410 19.47 -3.75 4.95
C ALA A 410 19.96 -4.64 6.12
N THR A 411 20.84 -4.11 6.97
CA THR A 411 21.37 -4.86 8.12
C THR A 411 20.29 -5.17 9.17
N LEU A 412 19.49 -4.17 9.55
CA LEU A 412 18.40 -4.35 10.52
C LEU A 412 17.28 -5.21 9.94
N ALA A 413 16.85 -4.92 8.70
CA ALA A 413 15.81 -5.68 8.02
C ALA A 413 16.19 -7.16 7.90
N SER A 414 17.43 -7.47 7.50
CA SER A 414 17.91 -8.85 7.41
C SER A 414 17.90 -9.59 8.75
N ALA A 415 18.32 -8.94 9.84
CA ALA A 415 18.31 -9.54 11.17
C ALA A 415 16.89 -9.74 11.74
N LEU A 416 15.94 -8.89 11.34
CA LEU A 416 14.56 -8.93 11.84
C LEU A 416 13.64 -9.81 11.01
N THR A 417 13.88 -9.98 9.71
CA THR A 417 12.98 -10.71 8.81
C THR A 417 12.61 -12.12 9.28
N PRO A 418 13.56 -12.98 9.72
CA PRO A 418 13.21 -14.32 10.21
C PRO A 418 12.34 -14.29 11.48
N LEU A 419 12.55 -13.31 12.34
CA LEU A 419 11.77 -13.10 13.56
C LEU A 419 10.37 -12.59 13.22
N ALA A 420 10.29 -11.60 12.32
CA ALA A 420 9.06 -11.01 11.84
C ALA A 420 8.14 -12.05 11.19
N LEU A 421 8.68 -12.93 10.33
CA LEU A 421 7.91 -13.98 9.64
C LEU A 421 7.58 -15.21 10.49
N SER A 422 8.06 -15.29 11.73
CA SER A 422 7.86 -16.49 12.57
C SER A 422 6.42 -16.66 13.06
N GLY A 423 5.70 -15.55 13.26
CA GLY A 423 4.39 -15.52 13.91
C GLY A 423 4.35 -16.15 15.31
N MET A 424 5.49 -16.20 16.00
CA MET A 424 5.59 -16.78 17.34
C MET A 424 5.38 -15.71 18.41
N ALA A 425 4.45 -15.94 19.34
CA ALA A 425 4.16 -15.01 20.43
C ALA A 425 5.40 -14.68 21.31
N GLU A 426 6.26 -15.66 21.55
CA GLU A 426 7.52 -15.47 22.28
C GLU A 426 8.53 -14.59 21.53
N VAL A 427 8.47 -14.57 20.19
CA VAL A 427 9.25 -13.63 19.37
C VAL A 427 8.68 -12.22 19.51
N GLY A 428 7.36 -12.06 19.38
CA GLY A 428 6.69 -10.77 19.57
C GLY A 428 7.03 -10.13 20.91
N GLU A 429 6.93 -10.89 22.01
CA GLU A 429 7.32 -10.45 23.35
C GLU A 429 8.81 -10.06 23.42
N ALA A 430 9.69 -10.88 22.84
CA ALA A 430 11.12 -10.59 22.81
C ALA A 430 11.44 -9.29 22.02
N LEU A 431 10.72 -9.02 20.92
CA LEU A 431 10.87 -7.79 20.15
C LEU A 431 10.33 -6.58 20.92
N SER A 432 9.17 -6.71 21.58
CA SER A 432 8.60 -5.65 22.42
C SER A 432 9.53 -5.21 23.55
N GLN A 433 10.17 -6.16 24.24
CA GLN A 433 11.19 -5.87 25.27
C GLN A 433 12.40 -5.10 24.75
N ARG A 434 12.60 -5.04 23.43
CA ARG A 434 13.71 -4.32 22.80
C ARG A 434 13.34 -2.89 22.38
N LEU A 435 12.08 -2.50 22.41
CA LEU A 435 11.63 -1.14 22.02
C LEU A 435 12.25 -0.02 22.89
N ASP A 436 12.53 -0.32 24.16
CA ASP A 436 13.15 0.62 25.10
C ASP A 436 14.67 0.63 25.06
N ARG A 437 15.29 -0.26 24.27
CA ARG A 437 16.75 -0.30 24.18
C ARG A 437 17.25 0.91 23.42
N SER A 438 18.26 1.55 24.01
CA SER A 438 18.99 2.62 23.34
C SER A 438 20.15 2.02 22.55
N PRO A 439 20.20 2.16 21.21
CA PRO A 439 21.40 1.85 20.47
C PRO A 439 22.52 2.84 20.87
N PRO A 440 23.77 2.59 20.48
CA PRO A 440 24.84 3.58 20.63
C PRO A 440 24.39 4.95 20.10
N GLN A 441 24.79 6.04 20.77
CA GLN A 441 24.51 7.40 20.30
C GLN A 441 25.17 7.60 18.94
N ALA A 442 24.36 7.45 17.89
CA ALA A 442 24.77 7.48 16.51
C ALA A 442 23.63 8.07 15.67
N THR A 443 24.02 8.55 14.50
CA THR A 443 23.11 8.98 13.46
C THR A 443 23.15 7.92 12.37
N ALA A 444 21.98 7.43 12.00
CA ALA A 444 21.83 6.55 10.86
C ALA A 444 21.74 7.37 9.57
N THR A 445 22.45 6.94 8.54
CA THR A 445 22.32 7.51 7.19
C THR A 445 21.56 6.55 6.29
N LEU A 446 20.55 7.07 5.60
CA LEU A 446 19.58 6.30 4.82
C LEU A 446 19.47 6.87 3.41
N PHE A 447 19.14 6.00 2.44
CA PHE A 447 19.06 6.33 1.01
C PHE A 447 20.29 7.06 0.47
N ASP A 448 21.45 6.39 0.45
CA ASP A 448 22.71 6.98 -0.05
C ASP A 448 23.07 8.32 0.64
N ASP A 449 22.96 8.34 1.98
CA ASP A 449 23.27 9.50 2.84
C ASP A 449 22.37 10.73 2.62
N VAL A 450 21.19 10.56 2.01
CA VAL A 450 20.23 11.65 1.79
C VAL A 450 19.41 11.97 3.04
N VAL A 451 19.09 10.97 3.86
CA VAL A 451 18.31 11.11 5.09
C VAL A 451 19.18 10.75 6.30
N SER A 452 19.11 11.56 7.35
CA SER A 452 19.93 11.43 8.55
C SER A 452 19.03 11.46 9.77
N GLU A 453 18.94 10.34 10.49
CA GLU A 453 18.00 10.16 11.60
C GLU A 453 18.72 9.60 12.84
N PRO A 454 18.23 9.85 14.07
CA PRO A 454 18.77 9.20 15.25
C PRO A 454 18.71 7.68 15.12
N ALA A 455 19.79 6.97 15.46
CA ALA A 455 19.83 5.51 15.39
C ALA A 455 18.73 4.84 16.23
N LYS A 456 18.30 5.50 17.31
CA LYS A 456 17.18 5.06 18.15
C LYS A 456 15.87 5.01 17.38
N ASP A 457 15.57 6.05 16.60
CA ASP A 457 14.31 6.17 15.87
C ASP A 457 14.27 5.12 14.75
N VAL A 458 15.40 4.95 14.04
CA VAL A 458 15.55 3.88 13.04
C VAL A 458 15.38 2.49 13.65
N LEU A 459 16.01 2.22 14.80
CA LEU A 459 15.84 0.94 15.49
C LEU A 459 14.37 0.70 15.88
N GLN A 460 13.73 1.69 16.51
CA GLN A 460 12.34 1.57 16.94
C GLN A 460 11.41 1.35 15.75
N TRP A 461 11.62 2.07 14.65
CA TRP A 461 10.90 1.88 13.39
C TRP A 461 10.93 0.42 12.90
N TYR A 462 12.13 -0.17 12.82
CA TYR A 462 12.29 -1.55 12.35
C TYR A 462 11.78 -2.60 13.34
N LEU A 463 11.91 -2.35 14.65
CA LEU A 463 11.30 -3.22 15.65
C LEU A 463 9.77 -3.22 15.54
N LEU A 464 9.15 -2.04 15.38
CA LEU A 464 7.70 -1.91 15.20
C LEU A 464 7.21 -2.57 13.91
N TRP A 465 7.97 -2.42 12.82
CA TRP A 465 7.74 -3.17 11.57
C TRP A 465 7.73 -4.68 11.82
N ALA A 466 8.75 -5.21 12.49
CA ALA A 466 8.89 -6.64 12.75
C ALA A 466 7.80 -7.17 13.69
N ILE A 467 7.43 -6.39 14.71
CA ILE A 467 6.32 -6.68 15.64
C ILE A 467 5.00 -6.73 14.88
N GLY A 468 4.73 -5.74 14.03
CA GLY A 468 3.52 -5.69 13.21
C GLY A 468 3.43 -6.88 12.25
N LEU A 469 4.52 -7.25 11.59
CA LEU A 469 4.54 -8.38 10.65
C LEU A 469 4.44 -9.73 11.36
N ASN A 470 4.99 -9.83 12.58
CA ASN A 470 4.84 -11.00 13.43
C ASN A 470 3.40 -11.19 13.92
N GLY A 471 2.68 -10.09 14.13
CA GLY A 471 1.29 -10.11 14.61
C GLY A 471 1.16 -10.38 16.13
N HIS A 472 2.27 -10.43 16.86
CA HIS A 472 2.28 -10.58 18.32
C HIS A 472 3.23 -9.60 19.00
N GLY A 473 2.96 -9.33 20.27
CA GLY A 473 3.75 -8.44 21.13
C GLY A 473 2.85 -7.40 21.80
N GLN A 474 3.49 -6.36 22.30
CA GLN A 474 2.85 -5.16 22.86
C GLN A 474 3.67 -3.92 22.49
N VAL A 475 2.97 -2.86 22.11
CA VAL A 475 3.57 -1.55 21.84
C VAL A 475 3.20 -0.59 22.98
N PRO A 476 4.17 0.06 23.64
CA PRO A 476 3.91 1.04 24.68
C PRO A 476 3.05 2.20 24.16
N VAL A 477 1.98 2.55 24.87
CA VAL A 477 1.02 3.58 24.46
C VAL A 477 1.65 4.97 24.41
N GLU A 478 2.73 5.20 25.16
CA GLU A 478 3.47 6.45 25.17
C GLU A 478 4.05 6.78 23.80
N LEU A 479 4.35 5.75 22.98
CA LEU A 479 4.82 5.94 21.61
C LEU A 479 3.70 6.46 20.68
N LEU A 480 2.43 6.13 20.96
CA LEU A 480 1.29 6.72 20.25
C LEU A 480 1.09 8.19 20.60
N SER A 481 1.52 8.61 21.79
CA SER A 481 1.40 10.00 22.24
C SER A 481 2.61 10.87 21.89
N ALA A 482 3.64 10.29 21.26
CA ALA A 482 4.85 11.01 20.89
C ALA A 482 4.54 12.10 19.84
N PRO A 483 5.00 13.35 20.04
CA PRO A 483 4.73 14.44 19.13
C PRO A 483 5.43 14.23 17.80
N TRP A 484 4.73 14.54 16.70
CA TRP A 484 5.37 14.66 15.40
C TRP A 484 6.26 15.90 15.35
N THR A 485 7.54 15.72 15.05
CA THR A 485 8.52 16.83 15.02
C THR A 485 9.37 16.87 13.75
N THR A 486 9.27 15.89 12.86
CA THR A 486 10.03 15.89 11.60
C THR A 486 9.42 16.88 10.60
N PRO A 487 10.21 17.80 10.04
CA PRO A 487 9.74 18.67 8.96
C PRO A 487 9.47 17.85 7.69
N SER A 488 8.62 18.38 6.80
CA SER A 488 8.41 17.75 5.50
C SER A 488 9.71 17.70 4.69
N ASN A 489 9.85 16.66 3.88
CA ASN A 489 11.01 16.50 3.00
C ASN A 489 10.57 15.98 1.63
N SER A 490 11.35 16.26 0.59
CA SER A 490 10.97 15.94 -0.80
C SER A 490 10.90 14.45 -1.13
N ARG A 491 11.47 13.59 -0.27
CA ARG A 491 11.33 12.13 -0.39
C ARG A 491 10.07 11.63 0.30
N GLU A 492 9.48 12.43 1.19
CA GLU A 492 8.41 12.05 2.11
C GLU A 492 8.74 10.71 2.79
N LYS A 493 9.99 10.45 3.19
CA LYS A 493 10.34 9.25 3.98
C LYS A 493 10.71 9.66 5.39
N TYR A 494 10.23 8.91 6.37
CA TYR A 494 10.26 9.29 7.79
C TYR A 494 10.51 8.08 8.68
N TRP A 495 11.36 8.25 9.71
CA TRP A 495 11.72 7.18 10.66
C TRP A 495 11.33 7.46 12.11
N GLN A 496 10.63 8.57 12.39
CA GLN A 496 10.05 8.75 13.72
C GLN A 496 9.09 7.59 14.02
N PRO A 497 8.98 7.12 15.27
CA PRO A 497 8.19 5.92 15.57
C PRO A 497 6.70 6.04 15.23
N ALA A 498 6.11 7.23 15.35
CA ALA A 498 4.66 7.46 15.32
C ALA A 498 3.90 6.71 14.20
N PRO A 499 4.30 6.76 12.92
CA PRO A 499 3.66 5.97 11.87
C PRO A 499 3.76 4.46 12.10
N ALA A 500 4.96 3.96 12.39
CA ALA A 500 5.19 2.53 12.61
C ALA A 500 4.43 1.99 13.82
N VAL A 501 4.23 2.81 14.85
CA VAL A 501 3.46 2.49 16.05
C VAL A 501 1.99 2.22 15.69
N ALA A 502 1.36 3.13 14.94
CA ALA A 502 -0.04 3.00 14.51
C ALA A 502 -0.25 1.71 13.70
N TRP A 503 0.69 1.39 12.80
CA TRP A 503 0.67 0.13 12.07
C TRP A 503 0.78 -1.08 12.98
N ALA A 504 1.80 -1.11 13.84
CA ALA A 504 2.10 -2.25 14.69
C ALA A 504 0.93 -2.59 15.61
N VAL A 505 0.31 -1.59 16.27
CA VAL A 505 -0.87 -1.83 17.12
C VAL A 505 -2.02 -2.40 16.31
N ALA A 506 -2.25 -1.90 15.09
CA ALA A 506 -3.31 -2.35 14.21
C ALA A 506 -3.09 -3.81 13.75
N GLN A 507 -1.87 -4.17 13.35
CA GLN A 507 -1.57 -5.51 12.85
C GLN A 507 -1.65 -6.58 13.95
N MET A 508 -1.21 -6.26 15.17
CA MET A 508 -1.31 -7.18 16.31
C MET A 508 -2.71 -7.26 16.94
N GLY A 509 -3.62 -6.34 16.59
CA GLY A 509 -4.94 -6.28 17.23
C GLY A 509 -4.91 -5.75 18.66
N GLN A 510 -3.97 -4.86 19.01
CA GLN A 510 -3.88 -4.25 20.34
C GLN A 510 -5.04 -3.23 20.54
N ALA A 511 -6.20 -3.74 20.96
CA ALA A 511 -7.47 -3.00 21.04
C ALA A 511 -7.92 -2.67 22.48
N ASP A 512 -7.01 -2.65 23.45
CA ASP A 512 -7.32 -2.23 24.81
C ASP A 512 -7.73 -0.74 24.86
N ASP A 513 -8.50 -0.37 25.89
CA ASP A 513 -9.10 0.96 25.98
C ASP A 513 -8.06 2.10 26.04
N GLU A 514 -6.86 1.84 26.59
CA GLU A 514 -5.78 2.82 26.67
C GLU A 514 -5.20 3.11 25.27
N THR A 515 -4.95 2.05 24.50
CA THR A 515 -4.50 2.15 23.10
C THR A 515 -5.52 2.89 22.22
N ILE A 516 -6.80 2.53 22.31
CA ILE A 516 -7.87 3.20 21.53
C ILE A 516 -8.00 4.67 21.93
N ALA A 517 -7.96 4.99 23.24
CA ALA A 517 -8.00 6.38 23.69
C ALA A 517 -6.82 7.19 23.14
N ALA A 518 -5.61 6.63 23.13
CA ALA A 518 -4.43 7.32 22.61
C ALA A 518 -4.54 7.59 21.10
N LEU A 519 -5.02 6.63 20.31
CA LEU A 519 -5.27 6.80 18.88
C LEU A 519 -6.32 7.91 18.63
N ILE A 520 -7.43 7.90 19.36
CA ILE A 520 -8.49 8.92 19.20
C ILE A 520 -7.98 10.31 19.58
N ASN A 521 -7.25 10.43 20.68
CA ASN A 521 -6.64 11.70 21.08
C ASN A 521 -5.64 12.22 20.03
N ARG A 522 -4.93 11.32 19.35
CA ARG A 522 -3.96 11.68 18.32
C ARG A 522 -4.59 12.28 17.06
N LEU A 523 -5.82 11.92 16.72
CA LEU A 523 -6.52 12.53 15.57
C LEU A 523 -6.58 14.07 15.69
N SER A 524 -6.65 14.58 16.93
CA SER A 524 -6.69 16.02 17.24
C SER A 524 -5.32 16.71 17.25
N PHE A 525 -4.21 16.00 16.97
CA PHE A 525 -2.88 16.60 16.97
C PHE A 525 -2.72 17.51 15.74
N ALA A 526 -2.56 18.81 15.97
CA ALA A 526 -2.50 19.81 14.90
C ALA A 526 -1.20 19.77 14.07
N ALA A 527 -0.13 19.22 14.64
CA ALA A 527 1.16 19.09 13.97
C ALA A 527 1.26 17.82 13.10
N ASP A 528 0.34 16.87 13.26
CA ASP A 528 0.36 15.63 12.51
C ASP A 528 -0.06 15.91 11.05
N PRO A 529 0.76 15.51 10.06
CA PRO A 529 0.38 15.63 8.66
C PRO A 529 -0.82 14.73 8.35
N LEU A 530 -1.59 15.08 7.32
CA LEU A 530 -2.81 14.35 6.97
C LEU A 530 -2.58 12.85 6.72
N TRP A 531 -1.44 12.48 6.13
CA TRP A 531 -1.08 11.07 5.91
C TRP A 531 -0.89 10.32 7.23
N LEU A 532 -0.37 10.97 8.28
CA LEU A 532 -0.22 10.35 9.60
C LEU A 532 -1.60 10.17 10.25
N LYS A 533 -2.52 11.13 10.06
CA LYS A 533 -3.91 10.94 10.46
C LYS A 533 -4.55 9.73 9.75
N GLY A 534 -4.22 9.51 8.48
CA GLY A 534 -4.62 8.31 7.73
C GLY A 534 -4.18 7.02 8.43
N ASP A 535 -2.93 6.95 8.91
CA ASP A 535 -2.44 5.80 9.68
C ASP A 535 -3.28 5.54 10.94
N ILE A 536 -3.65 6.62 11.65
CA ILE A 536 -4.45 6.54 12.88
C ILE A 536 -5.88 6.09 12.57
N VAL A 537 -6.49 6.65 11.52
CA VAL A 537 -7.80 6.22 11.01
C VAL A 537 -7.77 4.73 10.63
N GLY A 538 -6.72 4.29 9.93
CA GLY A 538 -6.53 2.90 9.56
C GLY A 538 -6.44 1.98 10.78
N ALA A 539 -5.64 2.38 11.77
CA ALA A 539 -5.50 1.63 13.02
C ALA A 539 -6.82 1.54 13.78
N LEU A 540 -7.51 2.66 13.96
CA LEU A 540 -8.83 2.69 14.61
C LEU A 540 -9.85 1.82 13.88
N SER A 541 -9.92 1.92 12.55
CA SER A 541 -10.88 1.15 11.76
C SER A 541 -10.64 -0.36 11.92
N ARG A 542 -9.38 -0.79 11.90
CA ARG A 542 -9.01 -2.19 12.07
C ARG A 542 -9.29 -2.70 13.50
N LEU A 543 -8.95 -1.92 14.52
CA LEU A 543 -9.05 -2.34 15.92
C LEU A 543 -10.49 -2.33 16.44
N THR A 544 -11.35 -1.47 15.89
CA THR A 544 -12.72 -1.27 16.38
C THR A 544 -13.78 -1.88 15.47
N GLY A 545 -13.46 -2.11 14.20
CA GLY A 545 -14.43 -2.50 13.17
C GLY A 545 -15.31 -1.33 12.68
N GLU A 546 -15.20 -0.15 13.30
CA GLU A 546 -15.91 1.06 12.87
C GLU A 546 -15.26 1.66 11.63
N LYS A 547 -16.06 2.26 10.75
CA LYS A 547 -15.62 2.73 9.43
C LYS A 547 -15.93 4.22 9.21
N PHE A 548 -15.66 5.06 10.21
CA PHE A 548 -15.92 6.51 10.13
C PHE A 548 -14.95 7.27 9.21
N GLY A 549 -13.88 6.62 8.74
CA GLY A 549 -12.88 7.27 7.89
C GLY A 549 -12.26 8.47 8.60
N TYR A 550 -12.18 9.61 7.90
CA TYR A 550 -11.55 10.84 8.39
C TYR A 550 -12.49 11.74 9.22
N ASP A 551 -13.68 11.27 9.60
CA ASP A 551 -14.58 12.01 10.49
C ASP A 551 -14.12 11.88 11.95
N GLU A 552 -13.22 12.78 12.36
CA GLU A 552 -12.71 12.88 13.73
C GLU A 552 -13.85 13.04 14.77
N GLY A 553 -14.92 13.78 14.43
CA GLY A 553 -16.04 14.01 15.32
C GLY A 553 -16.86 12.73 15.58
N ALA A 554 -17.04 11.91 14.55
CA ALA A 554 -17.67 10.59 14.68
C ALA A 554 -16.84 9.67 15.58
N TRP A 555 -15.51 9.61 15.40
CA TRP A 555 -14.61 8.85 16.26
C TRP A 555 -14.71 9.27 17.74
N GLN A 556 -14.64 10.58 18.01
CA GLN A 556 -14.74 11.11 19.37
C GLN A 556 -16.11 10.84 20.00
N THR A 557 -17.18 10.98 19.22
CA THR A 557 -18.55 10.74 19.68
C THR A 557 -18.76 9.27 20.03
N TRP A 558 -18.34 8.36 19.15
CA TRP A 558 -18.41 6.92 19.36
C TRP A 558 -17.67 6.51 20.64
N TRP A 559 -16.45 7.01 20.82
CA TRP A 559 -15.64 6.69 22.00
C TRP A 559 -16.26 7.16 23.30
N THR A 560 -16.80 8.38 23.30
CA THR A 560 -17.51 8.94 24.46
C THR A 560 -18.71 8.08 24.82
N GLN A 561 -19.49 7.64 23.83
CA GLN A 561 -20.66 6.77 24.05
C GLN A 561 -20.26 5.40 24.61
N ARG A 562 -19.18 4.80 24.09
CA ARG A 562 -18.63 3.54 24.60
C ARG A 562 -18.19 3.66 26.06
N ALA A 563 -17.48 4.73 26.42
CA ALA A 563 -17.04 4.97 27.80
C ALA A 563 -18.23 5.13 28.78
N ILE A 564 -19.29 5.82 28.36
CA ILE A 564 -20.54 5.95 29.14
C ILE A 564 -21.21 4.57 29.33
N ALA A 565 -21.29 3.77 28.27
CA ALA A 565 -21.88 2.43 28.33
C ALA A 565 -21.10 1.49 29.27
N ALA A 566 -19.77 1.54 29.23
CA ALA A 566 -18.90 0.77 30.13
C ALA A 566 -19.13 1.17 31.61
N THR A 567 -19.20 2.48 31.89
CA THR A 567 -19.45 3.00 33.24
C THR A 567 -20.82 2.58 33.78
N ARG A 568 -21.87 2.62 32.93
CA ARG A 568 -23.22 2.16 33.33
C ARG A 568 -23.25 0.67 33.67
N THR A 569 -22.52 -0.14 32.90
CA THR A 569 -22.43 -1.59 33.10
C THR A 569 -21.68 -1.93 34.40
N ALA A 570 -20.61 -1.20 34.70
CA ALA A 570 -19.89 -1.33 35.97
C ALA A 570 -20.75 -0.92 37.18
N SER A 571 -21.51 0.18 37.07
CA SER A 571 -22.44 0.63 38.12
C SER A 571 -23.59 -0.33 38.35
N SER A 572 -24.14 -0.98 37.31
CA SER A 572 -25.21 -1.97 37.47
C SER A 572 -24.73 -3.31 38.06
N MET A 573 -23.42 -3.59 38.01
CA MET A 573 -22.82 -4.75 38.70
C MET A 573 -22.46 -4.47 40.17
N ASN A 574 -22.36 -3.20 40.55
CA ASN A 574 -22.06 -2.76 41.93
C ASN A 574 -23.29 -2.30 42.72
N GLU A 575 -24.49 -2.29 42.13
CA GLU A 575 -25.70 -2.24 42.94
C GLU A 575 -25.87 -3.59 43.66
N PRO A 576 -25.99 -3.62 45.00
CA PRO A 576 -26.33 -4.85 45.68
C PRO A 576 -27.64 -5.36 45.10
N VAL A 577 -27.65 -6.59 44.60
CA VAL A 577 -28.87 -7.29 44.21
C VAL A 577 -29.75 -7.37 45.45
N VAL A 578 -30.61 -6.36 45.64
CA VAL A 578 -31.75 -6.46 46.53
C VAL A 578 -32.65 -7.46 45.82
N LEU A 579 -32.51 -8.73 46.19
CA LEU A 579 -33.47 -9.79 45.89
C LEU A 579 -34.83 -9.28 46.39
N LYS A 580 -35.56 -8.65 45.47
CA LYS A 580 -36.92 -8.20 45.70
C LYS A 580 -37.74 -9.48 45.70
N ASN A 581 -37.94 -10.02 46.92
CA ASN A 581 -38.76 -11.19 47.18
C ASN A 581 -40.06 -11.12 46.40
N TRP A 582 -40.15 -11.98 45.37
CA TRP A 582 -41.40 -12.40 44.80
C TRP A 582 -41.77 -13.69 45.53
N PHE A 583 -42.56 -13.57 46.58
CA PHE A 583 -43.27 -14.70 47.19
C PHE A 583 -44.76 -14.42 47.10
N ASP A 584 -45.35 -14.90 46.00
CA ASP A 584 -46.71 -15.42 46.04
C ASP A 584 -46.71 -16.66 46.93
N GLY A 585 -47.74 -16.76 47.76
CA GLY A 585 -47.76 -17.60 48.95
C GLY A 585 -47.59 -19.09 48.68
N GLN A 586 -46.62 -19.70 49.37
CA GLN A 586 -46.79 -21.03 49.94
C GLN A 586 -46.10 -21.11 51.31
N LYS A 587 -46.84 -21.64 52.29
CA LYS A 587 -46.36 -21.99 53.62
C LYS A 587 -45.28 -23.06 53.50
N ALA A 588 -44.08 -22.75 53.98
CA ALA A 588 -43.16 -23.75 54.49
C ALA A 588 -42.48 -23.20 55.75
N SER A 589 -42.86 -23.76 56.88
CA SER A 589 -42.22 -23.58 58.18
C SER A 589 -40.89 -24.33 58.19
N VAL A 590 -39.79 -23.60 58.41
CA VAL A 590 -38.52 -24.19 58.84
C VAL A 590 -37.99 -23.34 59.99
N GLU A 591 -37.91 -23.98 61.17
CA GLU A 591 -37.26 -23.47 62.37
C GLU A 591 -35.77 -23.26 62.11
N ILE A 592 -35.26 -22.05 62.38
CA ILE A 592 -33.83 -21.80 62.52
C ILE A 592 -33.56 -21.56 64.00
N ALA A 593 -32.80 -22.50 64.59
CA ALA A 593 -32.25 -22.40 65.92
C ALA A 593 -31.19 -21.30 65.99
N ALA A 594 -31.15 -20.65 67.14
CA ALA A 594 -30.32 -19.51 67.49
C ALA A 594 -28.81 -19.76 67.34
N ASN A 595 -28.10 -18.73 66.91
CA ASN A 595 -26.86 -18.34 67.59
C ASN A 595 -26.68 -16.82 67.49
N ALA A 596 -26.82 -16.17 68.64
CA ALA A 596 -26.39 -14.80 68.87
C ALA A 596 -24.90 -14.85 69.23
N ASP A 597 -24.10 -13.96 68.66
CA ASP A 597 -23.19 -13.12 69.45
C ASP A 597 -22.44 -12.09 68.57
N SER A 598 -22.32 -10.89 69.15
CA SER A 598 -21.43 -9.78 68.81
C SER A 598 -21.70 -8.97 67.54
N LEU A 599 -22.24 -7.75 67.70
CA LEU A 599 -21.47 -6.50 67.65
C LEU A 599 -22.37 -5.31 68.02
N GLY A 600 -21.85 -4.42 68.87
CA GLY A 600 -22.57 -3.37 69.57
C GLY A 600 -22.96 -2.14 68.75
N PRO A 601 -23.65 -1.18 69.39
CA PRO A 601 -24.25 -0.02 68.75
C PRO A 601 -23.28 1.16 68.73
N ASP A 602 -23.30 1.94 67.65
CA ASP A 602 -23.31 3.41 67.67
C ASP A 602 -23.17 3.94 66.23
N TYR A 603 -24.19 4.65 65.74
CA TYR A 603 -24.09 6.06 65.41
C TYR A 603 -25.43 6.58 64.88
N ARG A 604 -25.94 7.63 65.53
CA ARG A 604 -27.13 8.39 65.14
C ARG A 604 -26.77 9.45 64.10
N ALA A 605 -27.72 9.66 63.20
CA ALA A 605 -27.83 10.74 62.23
C ALA A 605 -27.96 12.14 62.91
N PRO A 606 -27.99 13.23 62.13
CA PRO A 606 -29.23 13.59 61.43
C PRO A 606 -29.20 13.43 59.90
#